data_AF-A0A418Q895-F1
#
_entry.id   AF-A0A418Q895-F1
#
_cell.length_a   1.000
_cell.length_b   1.000
_cell.length_c   1.000
_cell.angle_alpha   90.00
_cell.angle_beta   90.00
_cell.angle_gamma   90.00
#
_symmetry.space_group_name_H-M   'P 1'
#
loop_
_entity.id
_entity.type
_entity.pdbx_description
1 polymer ?
#
loop_
_entity_poly.entity_id
_entity_poly.type
_entity_poly.pdbx_seq_one_letter_code
_entity_poly.pdbx_strand_id
1 'polypeptide(L)'
;MGRHGSGKSNYRIAGWIWAAIAALIAIVAVVIAWTVVDNRNNDNLAAPECTGQKFDLTVWAAPEVENAGAKQLVDSYNESNPSAMDTCIHATVVSMPDNEALQRYREWTPDTPAANLPAAVWIPNDGPQMVRALGDTTTTIRNTKAPVINNDHPVLAPQLQGTPSPEIELRASDLLVDYGENDFPSVATDDGLNVTVENVGEFASKTAGDPNNANNSNPVDPAATPNTLPATPDPSAPSPAAQGNTAPAKPQNVTFVLDTSGSMGLVEGNGTRMDNVKAPLTDAMRKVGSTGGSVGLWNYSSPLNPKTVNPYRDNVDITVRDNGDASAAALQRLTFGGATHTYSSIMAAYGSAAAGAEQFANEAKADNRQPLPNKVVLITDGPNDGGSASLEQAVAAIKARYAQTPVALEIVPIGDRVDRGALDQLAAAAGGKVFPAADSLQLAPALQSALAA
;
A
#
# COMPACT_ATOMS: atom_id res chain seq x y z
N MET A 1 60.75 57.07 31.85
CA MET A 1 60.95 56.28 30.61
C MET A 1 60.13 55.01 30.73
N GLY A 2 58.99 54.95 30.05
CA GLY A 2 58.07 53.80 30.11
C GLY A 2 58.55 52.64 29.26
N ARG A 3 58.54 51.41 29.81
CA ARG A 3 58.77 50.17 29.08
C ARG A 3 57.41 49.58 28.69
N HIS A 4 57.12 49.54 27.39
CA HIS A 4 55.97 48.84 26.83
C HIS A 4 56.25 47.33 26.81
N GLY A 5 55.40 46.53 27.46
CA GLY A 5 55.34 45.09 27.26
C GLY A 5 54.62 44.77 25.96
N SER A 6 55.26 44.01 25.07
CA SER A 6 54.62 43.50 23.86
C SER A 6 53.95 42.16 24.15
N GLY A 7 52.62 42.13 24.04
CA GLY A 7 51.82 40.92 24.15
C GLY A 7 51.79 40.18 22.81
N LYS A 8 52.30 38.95 22.77
CA LYS A 8 51.98 37.95 21.75
C LYS A 8 51.46 36.71 22.45
N SER A 9 50.15 36.46 22.39
CA SER A 9 49.53 35.23 22.89
C SER A 9 49.80 34.09 21.91
N ASN A 10 50.62 33.12 22.31
CA ASN A 10 50.81 31.88 21.57
C ASN A 10 49.68 30.90 21.92
N TYR A 11 48.66 30.78 21.06
CA TYR A 11 47.64 29.75 21.21
C TYR A 11 48.21 28.41 20.71
N ARG A 12 48.57 27.53 21.64
CA ARG A 12 48.91 26.13 21.32
C ARG A 12 47.64 25.30 21.46
N ILE A 13 47.16 24.74 20.34
CA ILE A 13 46.03 23.82 20.34
C ILE A 13 46.38 22.65 21.25
N ALA A 14 45.51 22.36 22.22
CA ALA A 14 45.73 21.30 23.19
C ALA A 14 45.73 19.94 22.48
N GLY A 15 46.73 19.09 22.77
CA GLY A 15 46.97 17.84 22.03
C GLY A 15 45.78 16.87 21.99
N TRP A 16 44.84 16.96 22.94
CA TRP A 16 43.63 16.14 22.97
C TRP A 16 42.66 16.43 21.81
N ILE A 17 42.71 17.64 21.24
CA ILE A 17 41.88 18.02 20.08
C ILE A 17 42.31 17.21 18.85
N TRP A 18 43.60 16.97 18.67
CA TRP A 18 44.12 16.14 17.58
C TRP A 18 43.73 14.67 17.73
N ALA A 19 43.72 14.15 18.97
CA ALA A 19 43.27 12.78 19.23
C ALA A 19 41.76 12.62 18.94
N ALA A 20 40.94 13.60 19.30
CA ALA A 20 39.49 13.57 19.02
C ALA A 20 39.19 13.61 17.52
N ILE A 21 39.91 14.44 16.75
CA ILE A 21 39.76 14.51 15.28
C ILE A 21 40.17 13.18 14.63
N ALA A 22 41.28 12.58 15.08
CA ALA A 22 41.72 11.29 14.55
C ALA A 22 40.71 10.17 14.83
N ALA A 23 40.09 10.16 16.02
CA ALA A 23 39.05 9.20 16.37
C ALA A 23 37.79 9.37 15.50
N LEU A 24 37.37 10.62 15.25
CA LEU A 24 36.23 10.92 14.38
C LEU A 24 36.48 10.41 12.95
N ILE A 25 37.68 10.66 12.40
CA ILE A 25 38.05 10.21 11.06
C ILE A 25 38.03 8.68 10.96
N ALA A 26 38.52 7.98 12.00
CA ALA A 26 38.49 6.52 12.04
C ALA A 26 37.06 5.96 12.04
N ILE A 27 36.15 6.57 12.78
CA ILE A 27 34.73 6.17 12.82
C ILE A 27 34.08 6.38 11.45
N VAL A 28 34.31 7.53 10.81
CA VAL A 28 33.77 7.81 9.47
C VAL A 28 34.31 6.81 8.44
N ALA A 29 35.60 6.46 8.50
CA ALA A 29 36.19 5.46 7.61
C ALA A 29 35.56 4.06 7.80
N VAL A 30 35.24 3.67 9.03
CA VAL A 30 34.56 2.41 9.33
C VAL A 30 33.13 2.41 8.80
N VAL A 31 32.39 3.51 8.94
CA VAL A 31 31.03 3.64 8.39
C VAL A 31 31.05 3.57 6.86
N ILE A 32 31.97 4.28 6.21
CA ILE A 32 32.13 4.23 4.75
C ILE A 32 32.50 2.82 4.30
N ALA A 33 33.45 2.17 4.96
CA ALA A 33 33.84 0.80 4.65
C ALA A 33 32.66 -0.19 4.82
N TRP A 34 31.84 -0.02 5.85
CA TRP A 34 30.62 -0.80 6.05
C TRP A 34 29.62 -0.61 4.92
N THR A 35 29.33 0.64 4.52
CA THR A 35 28.40 0.92 3.40
C THR A 35 28.89 0.36 2.07
N VAL A 36 30.20 0.37 1.80
CA VAL A 36 30.78 -0.21 0.58
C VAL A 36 30.72 -1.74 0.59
N VAL A 37 30.95 -2.38 1.74
CA VAL A 37 30.84 -3.84 1.89
C VAL A 37 29.38 -4.30 1.80
N ASP A 38 28.46 -3.56 2.41
CA ASP A 38 27.01 -3.81 2.33
C ASP A 38 26.52 -3.70 0.87
N ASN A 39 26.90 -2.63 0.18
CA ASN A 39 26.57 -2.46 -1.25
C ASN A 39 27.16 -3.57 -2.13
N ARG A 40 28.41 -4.01 -1.88
CA ARG A 40 29.04 -5.10 -2.66
C ARG A 40 28.47 -6.49 -2.36
N ASN A 41 27.96 -6.70 -1.14
CA ASN A 41 27.26 -7.94 -0.79
C ASN A 41 25.89 -8.02 -1.48
N ASN A 42 25.25 -6.87 -1.74
CA ASN A 42 24.00 -6.79 -2.49
C ASN A 42 24.21 -7.05 -4.00
N ASP A 43 25.34 -6.63 -4.58
CA ASP A 43 25.63 -6.80 -6.02
C ASP A 43 26.00 -8.26 -6.42
N ASN A 44 26.32 -9.15 -5.48
CA ASN A 44 26.81 -10.51 -5.76
C ASN A 44 25.86 -11.64 -5.36
N LEU A 45 24.62 -11.34 -4.97
CA LEU A 45 23.57 -12.35 -4.84
C LEU A 45 22.96 -12.55 -6.23
N ALA A 46 23.41 -13.59 -6.94
CA ALA A 46 22.74 -14.01 -8.17
C ALA A 46 21.25 -14.20 -7.89
N ALA A 47 20.39 -13.51 -8.65
CA ALA A 47 18.95 -13.68 -8.57
C ALA A 47 18.61 -15.17 -8.75
N PRO A 48 17.65 -15.73 -7.99
CA PRO A 48 17.25 -17.12 -8.16
C PRO A 48 16.80 -17.35 -9.61
N GLU A 49 17.52 -18.21 -10.34
CA GLU A 49 17.15 -18.56 -11.71
C GLU A 49 15.80 -19.29 -11.71
N CYS A 50 14.85 -18.81 -12.50
CA CYS A 50 13.54 -19.45 -12.62
C CYS A 50 13.67 -20.82 -13.30
N THR A 51 13.39 -21.90 -12.57
CA THR A 51 13.60 -23.30 -13.01
C THR A 51 12.35 -23.96 -13.59
N GLY A 52 11.24 -23.22 -13.70
CA GLY A 52 9.95 -23.70 -14.23
C GLY A 52 9.87 -23.75 -15.76
N GLN A 53 8.69 -24.10 -16.28
CA GLN A 53 8.39 -24.00 -17.72
C GLN A 53 8.46 -22.54 -18.16
N LYS A 54 8.80 -22.24 -19.43
CA LYS A 54 8.87 -20.86 -19.93
C LYS A 54 7.64 -20.53 -20.77
N PHE A 55 7.08 -19.34 -20.56
CA PHE A 55 5.99 -18.78 -21.35
C PHE A 55 6.38 -17.39 -21.85
N ASP A 56 6.36 -17.22 -23.17
CA ASP A 56 6.69 -15.95 -23.81
C ASP A 56 5.41 -15.10 -23.97
N LEU A 57 5.29 -14.04 -23.17
CA LEU A 57 4.21 -13.06 -23.26
C LEU A 57 4.56 -12.01 -24.32
N THR A 58 3.75 -11.90 -25.37
CA THR A 58 3.93 -10.81 -26.35
C THR A 58 3.21 -9.54 -25.87
N VAL A 59 3.95 -8.43 -25.84
CA VAL A 59 3.42 -7.09 -25.53
C VAL A 59 3.51 -6.24 -26.78
N TRP A 60 2.37 -5.79 -27.31
CA TRP A 60 2.37 -4.83 -28.40
C TRP A 60 2.61 -3.42 -27.88
N ALA A 61 3.43 -2.65 -28.56
CA ALA A 61 3.66 -1.24 -28.25
C ALA A 61 3.67 -0.41 -29.53
N ALA A 62 3.03 0.75 -29.51
CA ALA A 62 3.16 1.70 -30.62
C ALA A 62 4.64 2.08 -30.83
N PRO A 63 5.11 2.27 -32.07
CA PRO A 63 6.52 2.60 -32.35
C PRO A 63 7.04 3.80 -31.55
N GLU A 64 6.16 4.78 -31.29
CA GLU A 64 6.43 6.01 -30.55
C GLU A 64 6.72 5.74 -29.07
N VAL A 65 6.08 4.73 -28.47
CA VAL A 65 6.18 4.42 -27.04
C VAL A 65 7.12 3.26 -26.74
N GLU A 66 7.51 2.52 -27.79
CA GLU A 66 8.36 1.33 -27.73
C GLU A 66 9.66 1.60 -26.96
N ASN A 67 10.37 2.67 -27.32
CA ASN A 67 11.64 3.07 -26.69
C ASN A 67 11.45 4.18 -25.64
N ALA A 68 10.27 4.80 -25.57
CA ALA A 68 9.96 5.86 -24.60
C ALA A 68 9.52 5.33 -23.24
N GLY A 69 9.16 4.04 -23.14
CA GLY A 69 8.87 3.41 -21.84
C GLY A 69 8.45 1.94 -21.90
N ALA A 70 7.93 1.44 -23.03
CA ALA A 70 7.45 0.05 -23.12
C ALA A 70 8.57 -0.98 -22.94
N LYS A 71 9.75 -0.78 -23.58
CA LYS A 71 10.92 -1.65 -23.35
C LYS A 71 11.38 -1.61 -21.90
N GLN A 72 11.44 -0.41 -21.31
CA GLN A 72 11.84 -0.27 -19.91
C GLN A 72 10.88 -1.00 -18.95
N LEU A 73 9.57 -0.98 -19.24
CA LEU A 73 8.54 -1.76 -18.53
C LEU A 73 8.78 -3.26 -18.65
N VAL A 74 8.94 -3.76 -19.87
CA VAL A 74 9.15 -5.18 -20.12
C VAL A 74 10.50 -5.66 -19.57
N ASP A 75 11.56 -4.87 -19.68
CA ASP A 75 12.88 -5.20 -19.13
C ASP A 75 12.82 -5.30 -17.61
N SER A 76 12.21 -4.29 -16.95
CA SER A 76 12.06 -4.30 -15.48
C SER A 76 11.17 -5.47 -15.01
N TYR A 77 10.10 -5.75 -15.75
CA TYR A 77 9.24 -6.91 -15.51
C TYR A 77 10.02 -8.22 -15.63
N ASN A 78 10.78 -8.42 -16.71
CA ASN A 78 11.59 -9.62 -16.93
C ASN A 78 12.69 -9.81 -15.89
N GLU A 79 13.33 -8.72 -15.48
CA GLU A 79 14.35 -8.71 -14.41
C GLU A 79 13.79 -9.15 -13.05
N SER A 80 12.47 -8.99 -12.83
CA SER A 80 11.79 -9.47 -11.63
C SER A 80 11.60 -11.00 -11.60
N ASN A 81 11.94 -11.71 -12.68
CA ASN A 81 11.72 -13.15 -12.86
C ASN A 81 10.26 -13.56 -12.57
N PRO A 82 9.28 -13.00 -13.31
CA PRO A 82 7.88 -13.18 -13.00
C PRO A 82 7.45 -14.62 -13.25
N SER A 83 6.60 -15.16 -12.37
CA SER A 83 6.07 -16.50 -12.52
C SER A 83 4.57 -16.55 -12.22
N ALA A 84 3.86 -17.40 -12.96
CA ALA A 84 2.48 -17.74 -12.71
C ALA A 84 2.36 -19.27 -12.68
N MET A 85 1.74 -19.79 -11.61
CA MET A 85 1.73 -21.23 -11.33
C MET A 85 3.17 -21.76 -11.21
N ASP A 86 3.59 -22.68 -12.08
CA ASP A 86 4.96 -23.22 -12.18
C ASP A 86 5.68 -22.78 -13.48
N THR A 87 5.21 -21.67 -14.08
CA THR A 87 5.71 -21.18 -15.37
C THR A 87 6.35 -19.81 -15.20
N CYS A 88 7.61 -19.71 -15.60
CA CYS A 88 8.37 -18.48 -15.74
C CYS A 88 7.85 -17.70 -16.94
N ILE A 89 7.50 -16.45 -16.74
CA ILE A 89 7.00 -15.58 -17.79
C ILE A 89 8.17 -14.74 -18.31
N HIS A 90 8.27 -14.64 -19.62
CA HIS A 90 9.19 -13.73 -20.28
C HIS A 90 8.39 -12.86 -21.24
N ALA A 91 8.33 -11.56 -20.98
CA ALA A 91 7.65 -10.63 -21.85
C ALA A 91 8.58 -10.13 -22.96
N THR A 92 8.05 -9.93 -24.16
CA THR A 92 8.78 -9.32 -25.28
C THR A 92 7.94 -8.19 -25.88
N VAL A 93 8.55 -7.01 -26.03
CA VAL A 93 7.93 -5.90 -26.75
C VAL A 93 8.03 -6.14 -28.25
N VAL A 94 6.89 -6.05 -28.93
CA VAL A 94 6.79 -6.04 -30.39
C VAL A 94 6.20 -4.71 -30.82
N SER A 95 6.94 -3.97 -31.65
CA SER A 95 6.46 -2.73 -32.27
C SER A 95 5.23 -3.03 -33.14
N MET A 96 4.10 -2.39 -32.83
CA MET A 96 2.82 -2.56 -33.51
C MET A 96 2.12 -1.20 -33.62
N PRO A 97 1.96 -0.62 -34.84
CA PRO A 97 1.20 0.61 -35.03
C PRO A 97 -0.24 0.47 -34.55
N ASP A 98 -0.79 1.50 -33.90
CA ASP A 98 -2.10 1.45 -33.25
C ASP A 98 -3.26 1.10 -34.21
N ASN A 99 -3.19 1.61 -35.44
CA ASN A 99 -4.17 1.29 -36.48
C ASN A 99 -4.12 -0.19 -36.90
N GLU A 100 -2.93 -0.78 -36.97
CA GLU A 100 -2.75 -2.20 -37.28
C GLU A 100 -3.19 -3.08 -36.10
N ALA A 101 -2.84 -2.72 -34.86
CA ALA A 101 -3.30 -3.40 -33.65
C ALA A 101 -4.84 -3.44 -33.61
N LEU A 102 -5.48 -2.28 -33.79
CA LEU A 102 -6.93 -2.16 -33.81
C LEU A 102 -7.57 -3.00 -34.93
N GLN A 103 -6.97 -3.02 -36.13
CA GLN A 103 -7.44 -3.84 -37.23
C GLN A 103 -7.39 -5.34 -36.86
N ARG A 104 -6.31 -5.80 -36.22
CA ARG A 104 -6.18 -7.20 -35.78
C ARG A 104 -7.23 -7.57 -34.71
N TYR A 105 -7.53 -6.69 -33.78
CA TYR A 105 -8.63 -6.91 -32.83
C TYR A 105 -10.01 -6.94 -33.51
N ARG A 106 -10.23 -6.13 -34.55
CA ARG A 106 -11.50 -6.06 -35.31
C ARG A 106 -11.73 -7.28 -36.20
N GLU A 107 -10.66 -7.77 -36.83
CA GLU A 107 -10.70 -8.88 -37.78
C GLU A 107 -10.60 -10.24 -37.10
N TRP A 108 -10.35 -10.26 -35.79
CA TRP A 108 -10.24 -11.49 -35.03
C TRP A 108 -11.54 -12.33 -35.08
N THR A 109 -11.35 -13.63 -35.26
CA THR A 109 -12.37 -14.67 -35.18
C THR A 109 -11.84 -15.88 -34.39
N PRO A 110 -12.70 -16.76 -33.87
CA PRO A 110 -12.25 -18.00 -33.20
C PRO A 110 -11.31 -18.88 -34.04
N ASP A 111 -11.44 -18.82 -35.37
CA ASP A 111 -10.60 -19.55 -36.33
C ASP A 111 -9.32 -18.80 -36.75
N THR A 112 -9.03 -17.65 -36.15
CA THR A 112 -7.83 -16.86 -36.49
C THR A 112 -6.57 -17.67 -36.20
N PRO A 113 -5.66 -17.84 -37.19
CA PRO A 113 -4.42 -18.57 -36.97
C PRO A 113 -3.59 -17.96 -35.83
N ALA A 114 -2.89 -18.80 -35.07
CA ALA A 114 -2.06 -18.36 -33.93
C ALA A 114 -1.09 -17.21 -34.27
N ALA A 115 -0.52 -17.21 -35.48
CA ALA A 115 0.39 -16.16 -35.95
C ALA A 115 -0.27 -14.77 -36.13
N ASN A 116 -1.60 -14.74 -36.23
CA ASN A 116 -2.39 -13.53 -36.45
C ASN A 116 -3.23 -13.17 -35.21
N LEU A 117 -3.09 -13.91 -34.10
CA LEU A 117 -3.78 -13.58 -32.87
C LEU A 117 -3.31 -12.22 -32.35
N PRO A 118 -4.22 -11.39 -31.83
CA PRO A 118 -3.81 -10.17 -31.18
C PRO A 118 -3.12 -10.45 -29.85
N ALA A 119 -2.20 -9.57 -29.46
CA ALA A 119 -1.50 -9.72 -28.19
C ALA A 119 -2.45 -9.58 -27.00
N ALA A 120 -2.16 -10.31 -25.93
CA ALA A 120 -2.89 -10.19 -24.67
C ALA A 120 -2.61 -8.87 -23.94
N VAL A 121 -1.51 -8.17 -24.28
CA VAL A 121 -1.17 -6.84 -23.76
C VAL A 121 -0.85 -5.89 -24.91
N TRP A 122 -1.38 -4.67 -24.83
CA TRP A 122 -1.12 -3.60 -25.78
C TRP A 122 -0.91 -2.25 -25.09
N ILE A 123 0.13 -1.53 -25.48
CA ILE A 123 0.49 -0.18 -25.03
C ILE A 123 0.35 0.76 -26.25
N PRO A 124 -0.84 1.39 -26.44
CA PRO A 124 -1.05 2.32 -27.53
C PRO A 124 -0.32 3.66 -27.33
N ASN A 125 -0.15 4.39 -28.43
CA ASN A 125 0.29 5.78 -28.39
C ASN A 125 -0.83 6.70 -27.86
N ASP A 126 -2.08 6.52 -28.33
CA ASP A 126 -3.27 7.24 -27.83
C ASP A 126 -4.27 6.28 -27.18
N GLY A 127 -4.08 6.05 -25.88
CA GLY A 127 -4.94 5.18 -25.09
C GLY A 127 -6.43 5.52 -25.13
N PRO A 128 -6.83 6.75 -24.80
CA PRO A 128 -8.24 7.17 -24.83
C PRO A 128 -8.91 6.97 -26.19
N GLN A 129 -8.22 7.28 -27.31
CA GLN A 129 -8.74 7.04 -28.65
C GLN A 129 -8.90 5.54 -28.92
N MET A 130 -7.92 4.73 -28.52
CA MET A 130 -7.93 3.29 -28.77
C MET A 130 -8.99 2.55 -27.92
N VAL A 131 -9.20 2.94 -26.67
CA VAL A 131 -10.29 2.40 -25.83
C VAL A 131 -11.65 2.68 -26.46
N ARG A 132 -11.90 3.89 -26.98
CA ARG A 132 -13.14 4.20 -27.72
C ARG A 132 -13.28 3.33 -28.97
N ALA A 133 -12.19 3.13 -29.71
CA ALA A 133 -12.20 2.35 -30.93
C ALA A 133 -12.39 0.83 -30.68
N LEU A 134 -12.01 0.32 -29.51
CA LEU A 134 -12.28 -1.05 -29.07
C LEU A 134 -13.71 -1.25 -28.52
N GLY A 135 -14.36 -0.19 -28.04
CA GLY A 135 -15.75 -0.26 -27.59
C GLY A 135 -16.74 -0.71 -28.67
N ASP A 136 -16.36 -0.59 -29.94
CA ASP A 136 -17.13 -1.04 -31.11
C ASP A 136 -16.87 -2.52 -31.50
N THR A 137 -16.03 -3.26 -30.75
CA THR A 137 -15.66 -4.66 -31.04
C THR A 137 -16.12 -5.63 -29.95
N THR A 138 -16.06 -6.93 -30.19
CA THR A 138 -16.32 -7.99 -29.18
C THR A 138 -15.13 -8.15 -28.23
N THR A 139 -14.64 -7.05 -27.68
CA THR A 139 -13.43 -7.00 -26.84
C THR A 139 -13.78 -6.40 -25.48
N THR A 140 -13.40 -7.08 -24.40
CA THR A 140 -13.49 -6.56 -23.03
C THR A 140 -12.11 -6.18 -22.54
N ILE A 141 -11.92 -4.96 -22.05
CA ILE A 141 -10.69 -4.62 -21.31
C ILE A 141 -10.82 -5.23 -19.92
N ARG A 142 -9.89 -6.12 -19.54
CA ARG A 142 -9.98 -6.82 -18.24
C ARG A 142 -9.72 -5.92 -17.04
N ASN A 143 -8.96 -4.85 -17.23
CA ASN A 143 -8.50 -4.03 -16.11
C ASN A 143 -9.28 -2.72 -16.04
N THR A 144 -9.95 -2.51 -14.90
CA THR A 144 -10.78 -1.34 -14.59
C THR A 144 -9.97 -0.08 -14.23
N LYS A 145 -8.65 -0.23 -14.12
CA LYS A 145 -7.65 0.84 -14.07
C LYS A 145 -6.49 0.41 -14.96
N ALA A 146 -6.39 1.00 -16.15
CA ALA A 146 -5.24 0.76 -17.02
C ALA A 146 -4.05 1.57 -16.48
N PRO A 147 -2.96 0.94 -16.05
CA PRO A 147 -1.79 1.65 -15.56
C PRO A 147 -1.16 2.46 -16.69
N VAL A 148 -0.57 3.60 -16.36
CA VAL A 148 -0.11 4.57 -17.37
C VAL A 148 1.40 4.72 -17.33
N ILE A 149 2.06 4.46 -18.46
CA ILE A 149 3.49 4.71 -18.63
C ILE A 149 3.69 6.20 -18.90
N ASN A 150 4.52 6.86 -18.10
CA ASN A 150 4.90 8.27 -18.25
C ASN A 150 3.72 9.25 -18.43
N ASN A 151 2.55 8.90 -17.90
CA ASN A 151 1.25 9.62 -17.93
C ASN A 151 0.47 9.71 -19.24
N ASP A 152 0.99 9.17 -20.34
CA ASP A 152 0.33 9.32 -21.65
C ASP A 152 -0.04 8.00 -22.32
N HIS A 153 0.52 6.87 -21.86
CA HIS A 153 0.42 5.61 -22.57
C HIS A 153 -0.09 4.50 -21.64
N PRO A 154 -1.41 4.21 -21.63
CA PRO A 154 -1.96 3.17 -20.78
C PRO A 154 -1.54 1.79 -21.26
N VAL A 155 -1.32 0.87 -20.33
CA VAL A 155 -1.15 -0.55 -20.61
C VAL A 155 -2.53 -1.19 -20.60
N LEU A 156 -2.95 -1.71 -21.74
CA LEU A 156 -4.23 -2.38 -21.91
C LEU A 156 -4.02 -3.90 -21.90
N ALA A 157 -4.94 -4.63 -21.26
CA ALA A 157 -5.10 -6.08 -21.43
C ALA A 157 -6.46 -6.40 -22.08
N PRO A 158 -6.58 -6.29 -23.41
CA PRO A 158 -7.81 -6.58 -24.11
C PRO A 158 -8.07 -8.09 -24.14
N GLN A 159 -9.31 -8.47 -23.86
CA GLN A 159 -9.80 -9.84 -24.00
C GLN A 159 -10.80 -9.95 -25.14
N LEU A 160 -10.63 -10.99 -25.93
CA LEU A 160 -11.56 -11.38 -26.96
C LEU A 160 -12.70 -12.18 -26.33
N GLN A 161 -13.94 -11.71 -26.50
CA GLN A 161 -15.11 -12.40 -25.98
C GLN A 161 -15.30 -13.76 -26.69
N GLY A 162 -15.61 -14.81 -25.92
CA GLY A 162 -15.90 -16.14 -26.46
C GLY A 162 -14.68 -17.01 -26.74
N THR A 163 -13.45 -16.52 -26.51
CA THR A 163 -12.24 -17.35 -26.50
C THR A 163 -11.82 -17.72 -25.08
N PRO A 164 -11.63 -19.01 -24.78
CA PRO A 164 -10.82 -19.39 -23.64
C PRO A 164 -9.35 -19.11 -23.99
N SER A 165 -8.85 -17.92 -23.63
CA SER A 165 -7.39 -17.74 -23.62
C SER A 165 -6.79 -18.75 -22.65
N PRO A 166 -5.61 -19.32 -22.95
CA PRO A 166 -4.88 -20.15 -21.99
C PRO A 166 -4.81 -19.46 -20.62
N GLU A 167 -5.12 -20.18 -19.55
CA GLU A 167 -5.13 -19.60 -18.19
C GLU A 167 -3.78 -18.94 -17.84
N ILE A 168 -2.69 -19.50 -18.37
CA ILE A 168 -1.34 -18.94 -18.20
C ILE A 168 -1.18 -17.57 -18.89
N GLU A 169 -1.80 -17.36 -20.05
CA GLU A 169 -1.73 -16.10 -20.79
C GLU A 169 -2.53 -15.01 -20.07
N LEU A 170 -3.69 -15.36 -19.52
CA LEU A 170 -4.50 -14.49 -18.66
C LEU A 170 -3.68 -13.99 -17.47
N ARG A 171 -3.09 -14.92 -16.72
CA ARG A 171 -2.28 -14.61 -15.54
C ARG A 171 -1.02 -13.83 -15.90
N ALA A 172 -0.36 -14.17 -17.01
CA ALA A 172 0.85 -13.48 -17.44
C ALA A 172 0.58 -12.02 -17.82
N SER A 173 -0.51 -11.78 -18.57
CA SER A 173 -0.92 -10.43 -18.95
C SER A 173 -1.40 -9.62 -17.74
N ASP A 174 -2.17 -10.23 -16.83
CA ASP A 174 -2.58 -9.55 -15.60
C ASP A 174 -1.37 -9.19 -14.71
N LEU A 175 -0.39 -10.09 -14.56
CA LEU A 175 0.86 -9.82 -13.83
C LEU A 175 1.66 -8.65 -14.42
N LEU A 176 1.74 -8.54 -15.75
CA LEU A 176 2.46 -7.44 -16.40
C LEU A 176 1.70 -6.11 -16.24
N VAL A 177 0.37 -6.14 -16.33
CA VAL A 177 -0.43 -4.92 -16.10
C VAL A 177 -0.30 -4.46 -14.65
N ASP A 178 -0.45 -5.36 -13.67
CA ASP A 178 -0.33 -5.02 -12.25
C ASP A 178 1.09 -4.52 -11.88
N TYR A 179 2.12 -5.01 -12.58
CA TYR A 179 3.49 -4.50 -12.45
C TYR A 179 3.62 -3.03 -12.89
N GLY A 180 2.89 -2.64 -13.94
CA GLY A 180 2.88 -1.27 -14.46
C GLY A 180 2.22 -0.24 -13.54
N GLU A 181 1.31 -0.64 -12.64
CA GLU A 181 0.53 0.29 -11.80
C GLU A 181 1.32 0.89 -10.63
N ASN A 182 2.43 0.26 -10.22
CA ASN A 182 3.09 0.58 -8.95
C ASN A 182 4.59 0.93 -9.04
N ASP A 183 5.27 0.63 -10.16
CA ASP A 183 6.74 0.82 -10.30
C ASP A 183 7.16 1.78 -11.43
N PHE A 184 6.22 2.28 -12.26
CA PHE A 184 6.51 3.31 -13.27
C PHE A 184 6.17 4.70 -12.72
N PRO A 185 7.07 5.70 -12.84
CA PRO A 185 6.80 7.05 -12.38
C PRO A 185 5.65 7.65 -13.20
N SER A 186 4.42 7.51 -12.71
CA SER A 186 3.32 8.38 -13.09
C SER A 186 3.63 9.76 -12.50
N VAL A 187 4.14 10.68 -13.32
CA VAL A 187 4.17 12.10 -12.96
C VAL A 187 2.73 12.62 -13.07
N ALA A 188 1.88 12.26 -12.11
CA ALA A 188 0.52 12.75 -12.08
C ALA A 188 0.54 14.28 -11.98
N THR A 189 0.21 14.96 -13.08
CA THR A 189 -0.32 16.32 -13.04
C THR A 189 -1.83 16.20 -12.97
N ASP A 190 -2.39 16.82 -11.94
CA ASP A 190 -3.76 16.95 -11.40
C ASP A 190 -5.03 16.39 -12.08
N ASP A 191 -5.04 15.76 -13.26
CA ASP A 191 -6.29 15.33 -13.93
C ASP A 191 -6.28 13.90 -14.52
N GLY A 192 -5.43 13.00 -14.01
CA GLY A 192 -5.16 11.66 -14.58
C GLY A 192 -6.31 10.63 -14.55
N LEU A 193 -7.12 10.63 -15.62
CA LEU A 193 -7.82 9.52 -16.29
C LEU A 193 -8.26 8.29 -15.45
N ASN A 194 -9.53 8.29 -15.01
CA ASN A 194 -10.26 7.13 -14.48
C ASN A 194 -11.13 6.53 -15.61
N VAL A 195 -10.87 5.29 -16.05
CA VAL A 195 -11.71 4.62 -17.06
C VAL A 195 -12.42 3.42 -16.43
N THR A 196 -13.66 3.62 -16.00
CA THR A 196 -14.61 2.54 -15.70
C THR A 196 -15.51 2.29 -16.93
N VAL A 197 -15.78 1.02 -17.25
CA VAL A 197 -16.59 0.60 -18.43
C VAL A 197 -18.03 1.11 -18.36
N GLU A 198 -18.52 1.52 -17.19
CA GLU A 198 -19.84 2.14 -17.02
C GLU A 198 -19.94 3.58 -17.56
N ASN A 199 -18.84 4.20 -18.02
CA ASN A 199 -18.85 5.63 -18.36
C ASN A 199 -18.04 6.04 -19.61
N VAL A 200 -17.92 5.16 -20.60
CA VAL A 200 -17.25 5.46 -21.89
C VAL A 200 -17.92 6.63 -22.64
N GLY A 201 -19.23 6.83 -22.45
CA GLY A 201 -20.00 7.93 -23.05
C GLY A 201 -19.81 9.31 -22.38
N GLU A 202 -19.57 9.37 -21.07
CA GLU A 202 -19.37 10.64 -20.35
C GLU A 202 -17.96 11.20 -20.61
N PHE A 203 -16.96 10.32 -20.77
CA PHE A 203 -15.61 10.68 -21.20
C PHE A 203 -15.58 11.28 -22.62
N ALA A 204 -16.46 10.84 -23.53
CA ALA A 204 -16.58 11.40 -24.88
C ALA A 204 -17.19 12.81 -24.91
N SER A 205 -18.02 13.13 -23.91
CA SER A 205 -18.80 14.38 -23.88
C SER A 205 -18.03 15.55 -23.26
N LYS A 206 -17.05 15.30 -22.39
CA LYS A 206 -16.24 16.36 -21.73
C LYS A 206 -15.10 16.93 -22.58
N THR A 207 -14.65 16.22 -23.61
CA THR A 207 -13.49 16.65 -24.44
C THR A 207 -13.89 17.26 -25.78
N ALA A 208 -15.16 17.16 -26.18
CA ALA A 208 -15.70 17.91 -27.30
C ALA A 208 -16.09 19.31 -26.80
N GLY A 209 -15.17 20.27 -26.88
CA GLY A 209 -15.45 21.66 -26.51
C GLY A 209 -16.68 22.22 -27.21
N ASP A 210 -17.57 22.86 -26.46
CA ASP A 210 -18.66 23.67 -26.99
C ASP A 210 -18.06 24.87 -27.75
N PRO A 211 -18.32 25.03 -29.06
CA PRO A 211 -17.68 26.06 -29.89
C PRO A 211 -18.18 27.50 -29.66
N ASN A 212 -18.91 27.79 -28.57
CA ASN A 212 -19.61 29.08 -28.40
C ASN A 212 -19.23 29.90 -27.14
N ASN A 213 -18.00 29.84 -26.65
CA ASN A 213 -17.56 30.81 -25.63
C ASN A 213 -16.78 31.98 -26.26
N ALA A 214 -17.53 33.02 -26.66
CA ALA A 214 -17.01 34.37 -26.84
C ALA A 214 -17.79 35.35 -25.93
N ASN A 215 -17.01 36.18 -25.23
CA ASN A 215 -17.35 37.42 -24.50
C ASN A 215 -17.84 37.36 -23.04
N ASN A 216 -16.87 37.57 -22.15
CA ASN A 216 -16.73 38.66 -21.18
C ASN A 216 -17.99 39.53 -20.87
N SER A 217 -18.30 39.64 -19.55
CA SER A 217 -18.72 40.84 -18.77
C SER A 217 -19.84 40.51 -17.75
N ASN A 218 -19.54 40.64 -16.45
CA ASN A 218 -20.55 40.98 -15.42
C ASN A 218 -21.02 42.44 -15.64
N PRO A 219 -22.16 42.96 -15.12
CA PRO A 219 -22.78 42.62 -13.81
C PRO A 219 -24.34 42.71 -13.73
N VAL A 220 -24.87 42.53 -12.50
CA VAL A 220 -25.99 43.25 -11.81
C VAL A 220 -27.09 42.33 -11.25
N ASP A 221 -27.15 42.30 -9.91
CA ASP A 221 -28.28 41.90 -9.06
C ASP A 221 -29.33 43.04 -9.03
N PRO A 222 -30.66 42.78 -8.92
CA PRO A 222 -31.24 42.85 -7.58
C PRO A 222 -32.52 42.00 -7.35
N ALA A 223 -32.68 41.42 -6.14
CA ALA A 223 -33.79 41.75 -5.22
C ALA A 223 -33.84 40.81 -3.98
N ALA A 224 -33.74 41.44 -2.81
CA ALA A 224 -34.08 41.02 -1.43
C ALA A 224 -35.55 40.51 -1.31
N THR A 225 -36.08 39.74 -0.34
CA THR A 225 -35.78 39.18 1.02
C THR A 225 -37.09 38.40 1.46
N PRO A 226 -37.32 37.83 2.68
CA PRO A 226 -36.46 37.58 3.86
C PRO A 226 -36.58 36.17 4.53
N ASN A 227 -35.68 35.94 5.51
CA ASN A 227 -35.58 34.86 6.50
C ASN A 227 -36.88 34.40 7.21
N THR A 228 -36.91 33.12 7.59
CA THR A 228 -37.45 32.63 8.88
C THR A 228 -36.59 31.49 9.45
N LEU A 229 -36.31 31.59 10.77
CA LEU A 229 -35.51 30.67 11.59
C LEU A 229 -36.12 29.25 11.73
N PRO A 230 -35.30 28.24 12.12
CA PRO A 230 -35.75 26.87 12.35
C PRO A 230 -36.54 26.70 13.66
N ALA A 231 -37.57 25.85 13.60
CA ALA A 231 -38.42 25.47 14.72
C ALA A 231 -37.72 24.51 15.71
N THR A 232 -38.09 24.66 16.98
CA THR A 232 -37.80 23.82 18.15
C THR A 232 -38.19 22.34 17.99
N PRO A 233 -37.43 21.37 18.56
CA PRO A 233 -37.81 19.96 18.56
C PRO A 233 -38.93 19.65 19.57
N ASP A 234 -39.87 18.80 19.15
CA ASP A 234 -41.02 18.25 19.89
C ASP A 234 -40.56 17.23 20.97
N PRO A 235 -41.01 17.34 22.24
CA PRO A 235 -40.55 16.50 23.35
C PRO A 235 -41.22 15.10 23.45
N SER A 236 -41.85 14.59 22.39
CA SER A 236 -42.61 13.32 22.44
C SER A 236 -42.23 12.28 21.40
N ALA A 237 -40.94 12.15 21.07
CA ALA A 237 -40.41 11.00 20.32
C ALA A 237 -39.79 9.97 21.28
N PRO A 238 -40.12 8.66 21.16
CA PRO A 238 -39.62 7.63 22.06
C PRO A 238 -38.10 7.44 21.93
N SER A 239 -37.44 7.47 23.08
CA SER A 239 -35.99 7.34 23.28
C SER A 239 -35.48 5.97 22.80
N PRO A 240 -34.46 5.89 21.92
CA PRO A 240 -33.76 4.63 21.66
C PRO A 240 -33.12 4.13 22.95
N ALA A 241 -33.52 2.93 23.35
CA ALA A 241 -33.09 2.26 24.55
C ALA A 241 -31.55 2.14 24.64
N ALA A 242 -31.01 2.62 25.75
CA ALA A 242 -29.82 2.15 26.47
C ALA A 242 -28.68 1.57 25.62
N GLN A 243 -27.82 2.44 25.09
CA GLN A 243 -26.42 2.11 24.86
C GLN A 243 -25.80 1.73 26.21
N GLY A 244 -25.27 0.50 26.31
CA GLY A 244 -24.59 0.03 27.50
C GLY A 244 -23.44 0.98 27.88
N ASN A 245 -23.54 1.58 29.05
CA ASN A 245 -22.45 2.28 29.71
C ASN A 245 -21.27 1.30 29.91
N THR A 246 -20.38 1.23 28.94
CA THR A 246 -19.04 0.67 29.12
C THR A 246 -18.22 1.72 29.84
N ALA A 247 -17.50 1.31 30.89
CA ALA A 247 -16.57 2.18 31.61
C ALA A 247 -15.63 2.89 30.61
N PRO A 248 -15.18 4.14 30.89
CA PRO A 248 -14.26 4.84 30.01
C PRO A 248 -13.04 3.96 29.74
N ALA A 249 -12.77 3.68 28.47
CA ALA A 249 -11.59 2.94 28.07
C ALA A 249 -10.34 3.65 28.62
N LYS A 250 -9.48 2.91 29.32
CA LYS A 250 -8.25 3.47 29.89
C LYS A 250 -7.34 3.95 28.75
N PRO A 251 -6.58 5.05 28.94
CA PRO A 251 -5.62 5.51 27.95
C PRO A 251 -4.57 4.42 27.69
N GLN A 252 -4.26 4.17 26.42
CA GLN A 252 -3.31 3.15 25.97
C GLN A 252 -2.72 3.54 24.61
N ASN A 253 -1.51 3.12 24.31
CA ASN A 253 -0.89 3.30 23.00
C ASN A 253 -1.15 2.06 22.14
N VAL A 254 -1.60 2.25 20.89
CA VAL A 254 -1.98 1.14 20.01
C VAL A 254 -1.34 1.28 18.63
N THR A 255 -0.59 0.26 18.20
CA THR A 255 -0.18 0.10 16.80
C THR A 255 -1.16 -0.85 16.12
N PHE A 256 -1.88 -0.37 15.10
CA PHE A 256 -2.71 -1.23 14.26
C PHE A 256 -1.88 -1.77 13.10
N VAL A 257 -2.01 -3.08 12.83
CA VAL A 257 -1.36 -3.75 11.70
C VAL A 257 -2.44 -4.38 10.86
N LEU A 258 -2.64 -3.86 9.64
CA LEU A 258 -3.74 -4.27 8.76
C LEU A 258 -3.22 -5.10 7.58
N ASP A 259 -3.78 -6.29 7.44
CA ASP A 259 -3.72 -7.07 6.22
C ASP A 259 -4.38 -6.32 5.06
N THR A 260 -3.65 -6.17 3.98
CA THR A 260 -4.10 -5.53 2.74
C THR A 260 -3.95 -6.49 1.57
N SER A 261 -3.86 -7.81 1.80
CA SER A 261 -3.71 -8.82 0.75
C SER A 261 -4.94 -8.89 -0.16
N GLY A 262 -4.81 -9.60 -1.29
CA GLY A 262 -5.90 -9.73 -2.27
C GLY A 262 -7.22 -10.27 -1.69
N SER A 263 -7.18 -11.09 -0.63
CA SER A 263 -8.40 -11.60 0.03
C SER A 263 -9.24 -10.51 0.68
N MET A 264 -8.66 -9.36 1.02
CA MET A 264 -9.39 -8.19 1.50
C MET A 264 -10.30 -7.56 0.43
N GLY A 265 -10.16 -7.99 -0.83
CA GLY A 265 -11.08 -7.67 -1.92
C GLY A 265 -12.35 -8.52 -1.95
N LEU A 266 -12.47 -9.55 -1.09
CA LEU A 266 -13.67 -10.37 -1.04
C LEU A 266 -14.88 -9.51 -0.68
N VAL A 267 -15.95 -9.61 -1.47
CA VAL A 267 -17.19 -8.87 -1.24
C VAL A 267 -17.99 -9.53 -0.12
N GLU A 268 -18.32 -8.75 0.90
CA GLU A 268 -19.14 -9.13 2.04
C GLU A 268 -20.19 -8.04 2.30
N GLY A 269 -21.47 -8.38 2.17
CA GLY A 269 -22.54 -7.38 2.20
C GLY A 269 -22.49 -6.46 0.98
N ASN A 270 -22.40 -5.15 1.22
CA ASN A 270 -22.47 -4.12 0.18
C ASN A 270 -21.10 -3.61 -0.29
N GLY A 271 -20.00 -4.15 0.23
CA GLY A 271 -18.64 -3.70 -0.07
C GLY A 271 -17.63 -4.82 0.06
N THR A 272 -16.36 -4.53 -0.23
CA THR A 272 -15.26 -5.45 0.04
C THR A 272 -14.97 -5.53 1.53
N ARG A 273 -14.24 -6.56 1.97
CA ARG A 273 -13.70 -6.61 3.33
C ARG A 273 -12.95 -5.32 3.66
N MET A 274 -12.10 -4.83 2.76
CA MET A 274 -11.39 -3.55 2.93
C MET A 274 -12.34 -2.37 3.18
N ASP A 275 -13.44 -2.26 2.43
CA ASP A 275 -14.43 -1.20 2.62
C ASP A 275 -15.10 -1.31 4.00
N ASN A 276 -15.47 -2.52 4.38
CA ASN A 276 -16.15 -2.79 5.64
C ASN A 276 -15.26 -2.56 6.88
N VAL A 277 -13.93 -2.76 6.77
CA VAL A 277 -13.02 -2.56 7.91
C VAL A 277 -12.60 -1.10 8.12
N LYS A 278 -12.60 -0.26 7.06
CA LYS A 278 -12.10 1.12 7.11
C LYS A 278 -12.83 1.98 8.14
N ALA A 279 -14.15 1.92 8.20
CA ALA A 279 -14.94 2.74 9.12
C ALA A 279 -14.76 2.31 10.60
N PRO A 280 -14.99 1.03 10.99
CA PRO A 280 -14.76 0.58 12.37
C PRO A 280 -13.34 0.84 12.87
N LEU A 281 -12.34 0.68 12.01
CA LEU A 281 -10.95 0.89 12.37
C LEU A 281 -10.62 2.39 12.52
N THR A 282 -11.20 3.26 11.68
CA THR A 282 -11.12 4.73 11.85
C THR A 282 -11.70 5.16 13.20
N ASP A 283 -12.87 4.65 13.57
CA ASP A 283 -13.51 4.97 14.84
C ASP A 283 -12.68 4.49 16.03
N ALA A 284 -12.11 3.29 15.94
CA ALA A 284 -11.21 2.76 16.95
C ALA A 284 -9.93 3.60 17.14
N MET A 285 -9.27 3.99 16.03
CA MET A 285 -8.07 4.84 16.06
C MET A 285 -8.37 6.18 16.74
N ARG A 286 -9.42 6.89 16.30
CA ARG A 286 -9.82 8.16 16.90
C ARG A 286 -10.23 8.00 18.36
N LYS A 287 -10.87 6.88 18.72
CA LYS A 287 -11.22 6.60 20.11
C LYS A 287 -9.99 6.47 20.99
N VAL A 288 -8.98 5.71 20.56
CA VAL A 288 -7.69 5.58 21.28
C VAL A 288 -7.02 6.95 21.45
N GLY A 289 -6.97 7.76 20.38
CA GLY A 289 -6.42 9.11 20.45
C GLY A 289 -7.18 10.02 21.42
N SER A 290 -8.51 10.04 21.33
CA SER A 290 -9.37 10.89 22.17
C SER A 290 -9.31 10.56 23.67
N THR A 291 -8.90 9.34 24.04
CA THR A 291 -8.70 8.95 25.45
C THR A 291 -7.29 9.27 25.94
N GLY A 292 -6.44 9.91 25.14
CA GLY A 292 -5.07 10.30 25.48
C GLY A 292 -4.02 9.25 25.14
N GLY A 293 -4.35 8.28 24.28
CA GLY A 293 -3.44 7.30 23.73
C GLY A 293 -2.75 7.75 22.45
N SER A 294 -1.64 7.10 22.11
CA SER A 294 -0.98 7.28 20.80
C SER A 294 -1.39 6.18 19.82
N VAL A 295 -1.44 6.49 18.53
CA VAL A 295 -1.92 5.58 17.48
C VAL A 295 -0.89 5.49 16.37
N GLY A 296 -0.50 4.27 16.00
CA GLY A 296 0.28 3.97 14.81
C GLY A 296 -0.49 3.07 13.84
N LEU A 297 -0.11 3.10 12.56
CA LEU A 297 -0.72 2.28 11.52
C LEU A 297 0.34 1.68 10.60
N TRP A 298 0.29 0.35 10.49
CA TRP A 298 1.05 -0.45 9.56
C TRP A 298 0.08 -1.17 8.62
N ASN A 299 0.48 -1.34 7.37
CA ASN A 299 -0.19 -2.30 6.50
C ASN A 299 0.83 -3.32 5.98
N TYR A 300 0.36 -4.50 5.67
CA TYR A 300 1.16 -5.47 4.94
C TYR A 300 0.36 -6.07 3.81
N SER A 301 1.04 -6.14 2.69
CA SER A 301 0.72 -6.84 1.46
C SER A 301 1.73 -6.32 0.46
N SER A 302 2.45 -7.22 -0.20
CA SER A 302 3.31 -6.83 -1.31
C SER A 302 3.64 -8.06 -2.14
N PRO A 303 3.59 -7.96 -3.47
CA PRO A 303 4.50 -8.72 -4.29
C PRO A 303 5.93 -8.31 -3.88
N LEU A 304 6.69 -9.22 -3.29
CA LEU A 304 8.10 -8.97 -3.00
C LEU A 304 8.85 -8.86 -4.32
N ASN A 305 9.70 -7.85 -4.46
CA ASN A 305 10.57 -7.67 -5.62
C ASN A 305 11.98 -7.24 -5.15
N PRO A 306 13.01 -7.24 -6.02
CA PRO A 306 14.38 -6.92 -5.62
C PRO A 306 14.57 -5.53 -4.98
N LYS A 307 13.63 -4.59 -5.14
CA LYS A 307 13.66 -3.24 -4.56
C LYS A 307 12.73 -3.08 -3.35
N THR A 308 11.71 -3.94 -3.21
CA THR A 308 10.79 -4.02 -2.07
C THR A 308 10.95 -5.37 -1.40
N VAL A 309 11.97 -5.47 -0.54
CA VAL A 309 12.28 -6.68 0.22
C VAL A 309 11.38 -6.87 1.44
N ASN A 310 10.68 -5.81 1.87
CA ASN A 310 9.82 -5.83 3.04
C ASN A 310 8.35 -5.89 2.59
N PRO A 311 7.57 -6.89 3.04
CA PRO A 311 6.18 -7.05 2.60
C PRO A 311 5.20 -6.14 3.36
N TYR A 312 5.70 -5.09 4.00
CA TYR A 312 4.97 -4.22 4.92
C TYR A 312 5.41 -2.77 4.78
N ARG A 313 4.54 -1.85 5.21
CA ARG A 313 4.82 -0.42 5.31
C ARG A 313 4.41 0.11 6.68
N ASP A 314 5.31 0.90 7.27
CA ASP A 314 5.00 1.79 8.39
C ASP A 314 4.34 3.05 7.82
N ASN A 315 3.02 3.12 7.85
CA ASN A 315 2.31 4.28 7.29
C ASN A 315 2.34 5.46 8.26
N VAL A 316 2.24 5.16 9.56
CA VAL A 316 2.24 6.15 10.63
C VAL A 316 2.93 5.55 11.84
N ASP A 317 4.09 6.10 12.17
CA ASP A 317 4.81 5.77 13.38
C ASP A 317 3.99 6.16 14.63
N ILE A 318 4.00 5.31 15.65
CA ILE A 318 3.18 5.49 16.85
C ILE A 318 3.52 6.77 17.63
N THR A 319 4.70 7.36 17.42
CA THR A 319 5.17 8.55 18.14
C THR A 319 4.62 9.87 17.59
N VAL A 320 3.86 9.86 16.49
CA VAL A 320 3.26 11.06 15.86
C VAL A 320 2.29 11.81 16.79
N ARG A 321 1.55 11.10 17.66
CA ARG A 321 0.69 11.66 18.73
C ARG A 321 -0.32 12.72 18.27
N ASP A 322 -1.01 12.49 17.17
CA ASP A 322 -2.00 13.40 16.58
C ASP A 322 -3.45 12.97 16.82
N ASN A 323 -3.71 12.29 17.94
CA ASN A 323 -5.00 11.67 18.26
C ASN A 323 -5.51 10.65 17.21
N GLY A 324 -4.61 10.12 16.37
CA GLY A 324 -4.92 9.10 15.37
C GLY A 324 -5.44 9.67 14.05
N ASP A 325 -5.36 10.98 13.83
CA ASP A 325 -5.85 11.62 12.60
C ASP A 325 -5.04 11.19 11.36
N ALA A 326 -3.71 11.15 11.44
CA ALA A 326 -2.85 10.66 10.36
C ALA A 326 -3.09 9.18 10.09
N SER A 327 -3.26 8.36 11.14
CA SER A 327 -3.57 6.93 10.99
C SER A 327 -4.92 6.72 10.29
N ALA A 328 -5.96 7.44 10.72
CA ALA A 328 -7.27 7.41 10.08
C ALA A 328 -7.20 7.89 8.61
N ALA A 329 -6.46 8.96 8.33
CA ALA A 329 -6.30 9.47 6.97
C ALA A 329 -5.48 8.53 6.07
N ALA A 330 -4.43 7.89 6.61
CA ALA A 330 -3.63 6.90 5.90
C ALA A 330 -4.47 5.65 5.57
N LEU A 331 -5.26 5.16 6.53
CA LEU A 331 -6.18 4.03 6.36
C LEU A 331 -7.13 4.21 5.17
N GLN A 332 -7.67 5.41 4.96
CA GLN A 332 -8.59 5.66 3.83
C GLN A 332 -7.92 5.46 2.47
N ARG A 333 -6.61 5.70 2.38
CA ARG A 333 -5.80 5.57 1.16
C ARG A 333 -5.29 4.15 0.92
N LEU A 334 -5.39 3.27 1.91
CA LEU A 334 -4.99 1.88 1.74
C LEU A 334 -5.89 1.20 0.71
N THR A 335 -5.24 0.51 -0.21
CA THR A 335 -5.84 -0.42 -1.17
C THR A 335 -5.56 -1.85 -0.69
N PHE A 336 -6.03 -2.84 -1.45
CA PHE A 336 -5.72 -4.24 -1.22
C PHE A 336 -5.13 -4.88 -2.48
N GLY A 337 -4.32 -5.92 -2.32
CA GLY A 337 -3.67 -6.66 -3.40
C GLY A 337 -2.45 -7.43 -2.90
N GLY A 338 -1.88 -8.34 -3.70
CA GLY A 338 -0.68 -9.10 -3.32
C GLY A 338 -0.91 -10.22 -2.28
N ALA A 339 0.19 -10.87 -1.88
CA ALA A 339 0.19 -12.04 -0.99
C ALA A 339 0.24 -11.67 0.50
N THR A 340 -0.06 -12.65 1.36
CA THR A 340 -0.19 -12.53 2.80
C THR A 340 1.11 -12.91 3.51
N HIS A 341 1.85 -11.91 3.98
CA HIS A 341 3.16 -12.08 4.64
C HIS A 341 3.12 -11.81 6.16
N THR A 342 2.12 -12.36 6.84
CA THR A 342 1.79 -12.05 8.23
C THR A 342 2.97 -12.17 9.19
N TYR A 343 3.75 -13.26 9.14
CA TYR A 343 4.81 -13.53 10.13
C TYR A 343 5.97 -12.53 10.06
N SER A 344 6.49 -12.27 8.86
CA SER A 344 7.55 -11.28 8.67
C SER A 344 7.09 -9.86 9.02
N SER A 345 5.84 -9.53 8.71
CA SER A 345 5.28 -8.19 8.92
C SER A 345 4.99 -7.92 10.38
N ILE A 346 4.41 -8.89 11.10
CA ILE A 346 4.11 -8.72 12.52
C ILE A 346 5.38 -8.65 13.36
N MET A 347 6.44 -9.39 13.00
CA MET A 347 7.74 -9.27 13.65
C MET A 347 8.30 -7.83 13.57
N ALA A 348 8.23 -7.21 12.39
CA ALA A 348 8.73 -5.87 12.17
C ALA A 348 7.88 -4.81 12.91
N ALA A 349 6.56 -4.87 12.73
CA ALA A 349 5.64 -3.95 13.39
C ALA A 349 5.71 -4.05 14.92
N TYR A 350 5.81 -5.26 15.47
CA TYR A 350 5.98 -5.48 16.91
C TYR A 350 7.32 -4.92 17.42
N GLY A 351 8.39 -5.09 16.65
CA GLY A 351 9.69 -4.48 16.95
C GLY A 351 9.63 -2.96 17.06
N SER A 352 8.95 -2.30 16.10
CA SER A 352 8.72 -0.85 16.10
C SER A 352 7.84 -0.41 17.27
N ALA A 353 6.71 -1.08 17.50
CA ALA A 353 5.81 -0.78 18.61
C ALA A 353 6.50 -0.85 19.98
N ALA A 354 7.38 -1.84 20.16
CA ALA A 354 8.17 -1.98 21.38
C ALA A 354 9.26 -0.90 21.51
N ALA A 355 9.84 -0.41 20.41
CA ALA A 355 10.75 0.74 20.46
C ALA A 355 9.99 2.03 20.86
N GLY A 356 8.79 2.24 20.29
CA GLY A 356 7.90 3.33 20.70
C GLY A 356 7.51 3.23 22.18
N ALA A 357 7.18 2.04 22.67
CA ALA A 357 6.86 1.78 24.07
C ALA A 357 8.00 2.17 25.03
N GLU A 358 9.25 1.88 24.68
CA GLU A 358 10.42 2.32 25.45
C GLU A 358 10.55 3.84 25.49
N GLN A 359 10.35 4.50 24.34
CA GLN A 359 10.34 5.96 24.28
C GLN A 359 9.26 6.56 25.18
N PHE A 360 8.02 6.07 25.08
CA PHE A 360 6.92 6.53 25.93
C PHE A 360 7.20 6.30 27.41
N ALA A 361 7.81 5.17 27.78
CA ALA A 361 8.17 4.88 29.17
C ALA A 361 9.25 5.84 29.69
N ASN A 362 10.25 6.16 28.87
CA ASN A 362 11.31 7.11 29.22
C ASN A 362 10.76 8.53 29.41
N GLU A 363 9.88 8.97 28.52
CA GLU A 363 9.20 10.27 28.63
C GLU A 363 8.28 10.34 29.86
N ALA A 364 7.47 9.30 30.08
CA ALA A 364 6.62 9.23 31.27
C ALA A 364 7.45 9.29 32.55
N LYS A 365 8.58 8.60 32.60
CA LYS A 365 9.53 8.66 33.72
C LYS A 365 10.12 10.06 33.91
N ALA A 366 10.52 10.73 32.82
CA ALA A 366 11.04 12.10 32.87
C ALA A 366 10.00 13.08 33.44
N ASP A 367 8.73 12.86 33.12
CA ASP A 367 7.60 13.67 33.59
C ASP A 367 7.01 13.19 34.93
N ASN A 368 7.60 12.17 35.56
CA ASN A 368 7.09 11.54 36.80
C ASN A 368 5.64 11.03 36.68
N ARG A 369 5.28 10.49 35.52
CA ARG A 369 3.99 9.86 35.19
C ARG A 369 4.15 8.34 35.09
N GLN A 370 3.04 7.62 35.26
CA GLN A 370 2.99 6.20 34.95
C GLN A 370 2.96 6.00 33.43
N PRO A 371 3.77 5.09 32.85
CA PRO A 371 3.68 4.73 31.44
C PRO A 371 2.29 4.18 31.09
N LEU A 372 1.79 4.54 29.92
CA LEU A 372 0.57 3.94 29.40
C LEU A 372 0.85 2.50 28.94
N PRO A 373 -0.14 1.59 29.03
CA PRO A 373 -0.07 0.28 28.38
C PRO A 373 0.16 0.42 26.87
N ASN A 374 0.92 -0.50 26.29
CA ASN A 374 1.21 -0.53 24.85
C ASN A 374 0.68 -1.84 24.25
N LYS A 375 0.04 -1.74 23.09
CA LYS A 375 -0.60 -2.87 22.41
C LYS A 375 -0.35 -2.81 20.91
N VAL A 376 -0.18 -3.99 20.29
CA VAL A 376 -0.27 -4.19 18.85
C VAL A 376 -1.57 -4.92 18.57
N VAL A 377 -2.35 -4.44 17.62
CA VAL A 377 -3.57 -5.11 17.15
C VAL A 377 -3.38 -5.50 15.70
N LEU A 378 -3.24 -6.81 15.44
CA LEU A 378 -3.15 -7.37 14.10
C LEU A 378 -4.54 -7.71 13.58
N ILE A 379 -4.90 -7.22 12.39
CA ILE A 379 -6.13 -7.55 11.67
C ILE A 379 -5.74 -8.31 10.40
N THR A 380 -6.25 -9.53 10.22
CA THR A 380 -5.91 -10.42 9.09
C THR A 380 -7.07 -11.30 8.65
N ASP A 381 -7.13 -11.66 7.38
CA ASP A 381 -8.23 -12.45 6.81
C ASP A 381 -7.80 -13.75 6.11
N GLY A 382 -6.50 -14.06 6.11
CA GLY A 382 -5.90 -15.17 5.41
C GLY A 382 -4.75 -15.86 6.17
N PRO A 383 -4.33 -17.05 5.71
CA PRO A 383 -3.16 -17.73 6.25
C PRO A 383 -1.87 -17.00 5.84
N ASN A 384 -0.76 -17.25 6.52
CA ASN A 384 0.55 -16.81 6.03
C ASN A 384 0.93 -17.64 4.79
N ASP A 385 0.62 -17.15 3.61
CA ASP A 385 0.84 -17.80 2.31
C ASP A 385 2.08 -17.27 1.55
N GLY A 386 2.74 -16.24 2.08
CA GLY A 386 3.95 -15.65 1.52
C GLY A 386 5.12 -15.51 2.51
N GLY A 387 6.34 -15.38 1.95
CA GLY A 387 7.57 -15.07 2.69
C GLY A 387 8.33 -16.29 3.21
N SER A 388 9.55 -16.06 3.71
CA SER A 388 10.43 -17.12 4.23
C SER A 388 10.40 -17.29 5.76
N ALA A 389 9.69 -16.42 6.47
CA ALA A 389 9.60 -16.46 7.92
C ALA A 389 8.66 -17.58 8.38
N SER A 390 9.10 -18.40 9.33
CA SER A 390 8.27 -19.46 9.95
C SER A 390 7.50 -18.94 11.18
N LEU A 391 6.46 -19.68 11.57
CA LEU A 391 5.70 -19.39 12.79
C LEU A 391 6.62 -19.42 14.03
N GLU A 392 7.52 -20.40 14.12
CA GLU A 392 8.45 -20.54 15.24
C GLU A 392 9.40 -19.34 15.34
N GLN A 393 9.88 -18.84 14.19
CA GLN A 393 10.73 -17.64 14.15
C GLN A 393 9.96 -16.41 14.64
N ALA A 394 8.72 -16.22 14.19
CA ALA A 394 7.89 -15.10 14.62
C ALA A 394 7.56 -15.15 16.11
N VAL A 395 7.13 -16.32 16.62
CA VAL A 395 6.86 -16.53 18.04
C VAL A 395 8.10 -16.27 18.89
N ALA A 396 9.27 -16.79 18.48
CA ALA A 396 10.52 -16.59 19.21
C ALA A 396 10.95 -15.10 19.23
N ALA A 397 10.85 -14.41 18.09
CA ALA A 397 11.19 -13.00 17.97
C ALA A 397 10.28 -12.11 18.84
N ILE A 398 8.96 -12.33 18.77
CA ILE A 398 7.97 -11.60 19.57
C ILE A 398 8.20 -11.85 21.06
N LYS A 399 8.38 -13.10 21.48
CA LYS A 399 8.62 -13.45 22.89
C LYS A 399 9.90 -12.82 23.44
N ALA A 400 10.97 -12.82 22.65
CA ALA A 400 12.24 -12.19 23.02
C ALA A 400 12.07 -10.67 23.20
N ARG A 401 11.31 -10.03 22.31
CA ARG A 401 11.04 -8.59 22.38
C ARG A 401 10.12 -8.23 23.56
N TYR A 402 9.06 -9.00 23.78
CA TYR A 402 8.12 -8.85 24.91
C TYR A 402 8.82 -8.91 26.27
N ALA A 403 9.80 -9.81 26.42
CA ALA A 403 10.58 -9.94 27.65
C ALA A 403 11.42 -8.71 27.98
N GLN A 404 11.77 -7.89 26.98
CA GLN A 404 12.51 -6.64 27.15
C GLN A 404 11.55 -5.48 27.39
N THR A 405 10.53 -5.37 26.52
CA THR A 405 9.55 -4.29 26.58
C THR A 405 8.15 -4.87 26.40
N PRO A 406 7.34 -4.91 27.47
CA PRO A 406 6.01 -5.49 27.40
C PRO A 406 5.08 -4.69 26.48
N VAL A 407 4.70 -5.30 25.36
CA VAL A 407 3.67 -4.83 24.43
C VAL A 407 2.72 -5.99 24.18
N ALA A 408 1.43 -5.87 24.50
CA ALA A 408 0.49 -6.96 24.24
C ALA A 408 0.23 -7.12 22.73
N LEU A 409 0.12 -8.35 22.22
CA LEU A 409 -0.30 -8.62 20.83
C LEU A 409 -1.71 -9.20 20.82
N GLU A 410 -2.70 -8.40 20.45
CA GLU A 410 -4.05 -8.88 20.20
C GLU A 410 -4.23 -9.11 18.70
N ILE A 411 -4.98 -10.15 18.34
CA ILE A 411 -5.20 -10.51 16.94
C ILE A 411 -6.70 -10.59 16.66
N VAL A 412 -7.14 -9.94 15.61
CA VAL A 412 -8.53 -9.91 15.13
C VAL A 412 -8.58 -10.55 13.75
N PRO A 413 -8.71 -11.89 13.67
CA PRO A 413 -8.90 -12.56 12.40
C PRO A 413 -10.32 -12.38 11.87
N ILE A 414 -10.43 -12.22 10.55
CA ILE A 414 -11.68 -12.07 9.82
C ILE A 414 -11.96 -13.36 9.04
N GLY A 415 -13.12 -13.97 9.30
CA GLY A 415 -13.50 -15.21 8.63
C GLY A 415 -12.77 -16.45 9.15
N ASP A 416 -12.87 -17.52 8.37
CA ASP A 416 -12.46 -18.88 8.75
C ASP A 416 -11.21 -19.39 8.01
N ARG A 417 -10.67 -18.60 7.07
CA ARG A 417 -9.50 -18.98 6.25
C ARG A 417 -8.14 -18.82 6.96
N VAL A 418 -8.13 -18.33 8.19
CA VAL A 418 -6.91 -18.14 8.98
C VAL A 418 -6.49 -19.42 9.71
N ASP A 419 -5.19 -19.59 9.94
CA ASP A 419 -4.68 -20.62 10.87
C ASP A 419 -4.85 -20.14 12.32
N ARG A 420 -5.97 -20.53 12.94
CA ARG A 420 -6.31 -20.16 14.33
C ARG A 420 -5.24 -20.60 15.33
N GLY A 421 -4.68 -21.80 15.16
CA GLY A 421 -3.68 -22.34 16.09
C GLY A 421 -2.36 -21.58 16.01
N ALA A 422 -1.98 -21.11 14.81
CA ALA A 422 -0.83 -20.23 14.63
C ALA A 422 -1.06 -18.84 15.25
N LEU A 423 -2.23 -18.25 15.03
CA LEU A 423 -2.57 -16.93 15.60
C LEU A 423 -2.62 -16.97 17.14
N ASP A 424 -3.17 -18.03 17.74
CA ASP A 424 -3.17 -18.20 19.20
C ASP A 424 -1.74 -18.27 19.77
N GLN A 425 -0.82 -18.94 19.07
CA GLN A 425 0.59 -19.00 19.47
C GLN A 425 1.28 -17.63 19.38
N LEU A 426 1.03 -16.86 18.32
CA LEU A 426 1.56 -15.51 18.17
C LEU A 426 1.06 -14.57 19.27
N ALA A 427 -0.24 -14.54 19.52
CA ALA A 427 -0.83 -13.69 20.55
C ALA A 427 -0.29 -14.05 21.95
N ALA A 428 -0.23 -15.34 22.27
CA ALA A 428 0.30 -15.83 23.54
C ALA A 428 1.78 -15.50 23.75
N ALA A 429 2.58 -15.39 22.68
CA ALA A 429 3.99 -15.02 22.75
C ALA A 429 4.23 -13.63 23.38
N ALA A 430 3.24 -12.73 23.28
CA ALA A 430 3.25 -11.39 23.83
C ALA A 430 2.16 -11.18 24.91
N GLY A 431 1.63 -12.25 25.49
CA GLY A 431 0.62 -12.17 26.56
C GLY A 431 -0.77 -11.67 26.12
N GLY A 432 -1.05 -11.64 24.82
CA GLY A 432 -2.36 -11.26 24.28
C GLY A 432 -3.22 -12.47 23.88
N LYS A 433 -4.29 -12.20 23.13
CA LYS A 433 -5.37 -13.13 22.76
C LYS A 433 -5.88 -12.90 21.33
N VAL A 434 -6.67 -13.85 20.86
CA VAL A 434 -7.35 -13.79 19.56
C VAL A 434 -8.84 -13.48 19.74
N PHE A 435 -9.35 -12.51 18.97
CA PHE A 435 -10.74 -12.06 18.97
C PHE A 435 -11.34 -12.26 17.57
N PRO A 436 -11.97 -13.43 17.29
CA PRO A 436 -12.58 -13.70 15.99
C PRO A 436 -13.64 -12.67 15.60
N ALA A 437 -13.59 -12.21 14.36
CA ALA A 437 -14.74 -11.70 13.64
C ALA A 437 -15.20 -12.77 12.63
N ALA A 438 -16.50 -13.08 12.61
CA ALA A 438 -17.05 -14.09 11.69
C ALA A 438 -16.88 -13.67 10.21
N ASP A 439 -16.95 -12.38 9.96
CA ASP A 439 -16.75 -11.70 8.67
C ASP A 439 -16.35 -10.23 8.95
N SER A 440 -16.11 -9.45 7.89
CA SER A 440 -15.72 -8.04 8.03
C SER A 440 -16.81 -7.14 8.59
N LEU A 441 -18.10 -7.53 8.47
CA LEU A 441 -19.22 -6.79 9.05
C LEU A 441 -19.26 -6.94 10.58
N GLN A 442 -18.65 -8.00 11.12
CA GLN A 442 -18.50 -8.24 12.55
C GLN A 442 -17.15 -7.75 13.12
N LEU A 443 -16.38 -6.94 12.39
CA LEU A 443 -15.08 -6.44 12.87
C LEU A 443 -15.22 -5.56 14.12
N ALA A 444 -16.18 -4.63 14.13
CA ALA A 444 -16.33 -3.63 15.20
C ALA A 444 -16.39 -4.24 16.62
N PRO A 445 -17.27 -5.22 16.94
CA PRO A 445 -17.31 -5.83 18.27
C PRO A 445 -16.04 -6.63 18.63
N ALA A 446 -15.41 -7.28 17.65
CA ALA A 446 -14.15 -8.00 17.87
C ALA A 446 -13.00 -7.04 18.19
N LEU A 447 -12.92 -5.93 17.45
CA LEU A 447 -11.94 -4.86 17.66
C LEU A 447 -12.12 -4.18 19.02
N GLN A 448 -13.37 -3.90 19.41
CA GLN A 448 -13.67 -3.35 20.73
C GLN A 448 -13.20 -4.29 21.86
N SER A 449 -13.41 -5.60 21.69
CA SER A 449 -12.97 -6.61 22.66
C SER A 449 -11.44 -6.67 22.75
N ALA A 450 -10.75 -6.62 21.61
CA ALA A 450 -9.28 -6.58 21.56
C ALA A 450 -8.71 -5.34 22.26
N LEU A 451 -9.31 -4.17 22.08
CA LEU A 451 -8.87 -2.94 22.73
C LEU A 451 -9.19 -2.89 24.24
N ALA A 452 -10.16 -3.67 24.70
CA ALA A 452 -10.56 -3.71 26.12
C ALA A 452 -9.82 -4.76 26.96
N ALA A 453 -9.16 -5.73 26.32
CA ALA A 453 -8.36 -6.77 26.98
C ALA A 453 -7.14 -6.19 27.68
#